data_AF-A0A425AK19-F1
#
_entry.id   AF-A0A425AK19-F1
#
_cell.length_a   1.000
_cell.length_b   1.000
_cell.length_c   1.000
_cell.angle_alpha   90.00
_cell.angle_beta   90.00
_cell.angle_gamma   90.00
#
_symmetry.space_group_name_H-M   'P 1'
#
loop_
_entity.id
_entity.type
_entity.pdbx_description
1 polymer ?
#
loop_
_entity_poly.entity_id
_entity_poly.type
_entity_poly.pdbx_seq_one_letter_code
_entity_poly.pdbx_strand_id
1 'polypeptide(L)'
;MTGFNDAAGVASSSTIKGKYVKEVEVKNGVVTATMLSTGVNNEIKGKKLSLWAKRQAGSVKWFCGQPVTRAANAKDDVAAATGTDKIDTKLKKPFYPISFRTDEAGFPLLRE
;
A
#
# COMPACT_ATOMS: atom_id res chain seq x y z
N MET A 1 12.12 1.26 16.87
CA MET A 1 10.99 2.13 16.44
C MET A 1 10.97 2.17 14.92
N THR A 2 10.44 1.16 14.24
CA THR A 2 10.38 1.22 12.77
C THR A 2 9.10 0.57 12.28
N GLY A 3 8.36 1.30 11.45
CA GLY A 3 7.07 0.84 10.93
C GLY A 3 6.09 1.95 10.59
N PHE A 4 6.32 3.20 10.99
CA PHE A 4 5.45 4.34 10.67
C PHE A 4 6.06 5.26 9.60
N ASN A 5 5.29 6.22 9.06
CA ASN A 5 5.73 7.15 8.00
C ASN A 5 7.14 7.72 8.23
N ASP A 6 7.41 8.29 9.41
CA ASP A 6 8.71 8.92 9.71
C ASP A 6 9.87 7.91 9.69
N ALA A 7 9.61 6.68 10.16
CA ALA A 7 10.62 5.61 10.14
C ALA A 7 10.95 5.13 8.72
N ALA A 8 10.06 5.37 7.75
CA ALA A 8 10.29 5.11 6.33
C ALA A 8 10.84 6.35 5.59
N GLY A 9 11.08 7.46 6.29
CA GLY A 9 11.53 8.72 5.67
C GLY A 9 10.48 9.36 4.75
N VAL A 10 9.20 9.04 4.93
CA VAL A 10 8.10 9.64 4.18
C VAL A 10 7.37 10.68 5.01
N ALA A 11 6.70 11.62 4.33
CA ALA A 11 5.94 12.67 5.01
C ALA A 11 4.88 12.09 5.96
N SER A 12 4.52 12.87 6.99
CA SER A 12 3.46 12.50 7.93
C SER A 12 2.14 12.20 7.21
N SER A 13 1.33 11.31 7.79
CA SER A 13 0.14 10.77 7.11
C SER A 13 -0.85 11.84 6.64
N SER A 14 -1.08 12.87 7.46
CA SER A 14 -1.97 14.00 7.18
C SER A 14 -1.41 15.00 6.16
N THR A 15 -0.11 14.91 5.86
CA THR A 15 0.55 15.71 4.81
C THR A 15 0.35 15.09 3.43
N ILE A 16 0.30 13.74 3.36
CA ILE A 16 0.07 13.01 2.11
C ILE A 16 -1.43 12.98 1.80
N LYS A 17 -1.91 14.00 1.10
CA LYS A 17 -3.33 14.20 0.75
C LYS A 17 -3.49 14.67 -0.68
N GLY A 18 -4.71 14.59 -1.19
CA GLY A 18 -5.03 15.04 -2.54
C GLY A 18 -6.52 15.27 -2.74
N LYS A 19 -6.94 15.49 -3.99
CA LYS A 19 -8.34 15.81 -4.34
C LYS A 19 -9.37 14.81 -3.77
N TYR A 20 -9.00 13.53 -3.64
CA TYR A 20 -9.88 12.46 -3.16
C TYR A 20 -9.35 11.71 -1.94
N VAL A 21 -8.09 11.96 -1.54
CA VAL A 21 -7.39 11.24 -0.48
C VAL A 21 -7.22 12.15 0.71
N LYS A 22 -7.69 11.70 1.87
CA LYS A 22 -7.58 12.42 3.13
C LYS A 22 -6.17 12.34 3.71
N GLU A 23 -5.62 11.14 3.74
CA GLU A 23 -4.33 10.83 4.36
C GLU A 23 -3.80 9.48 3.84
N VAL A 24 -2.50 9.29 3.96
CA VAL A 24 -1.83 8.02 3.66
C VAL A 24 -0.94 7.60 4.82
N GLU A 25 -1.32 6.50 5.47
CA GLU A 25 -0.57 5.91 6.59
C GLU A 25 0.29 4.76 6.09
N VAL A 26 1.56 4.74 6.51
CA VAL A 26 2.44 3.58 6.34
C VAL A 26 2.55 2.89 7.69
N LYS A 27 2.20 1.60 7.73
CA LYS A 27 2.33 0.77 8.92
C LYS A 27 2.95 -0.58 8.59
N ASN A 28 4.15 -0.85 9.12
CA ASN A 28 4.90 -2.09 8.89
C ASN A 28 4.99 -2.46 7.39
N GLY A 29 5.29 -1.47 6.54
CA GLY A 29 5.41 -1.66 5.09
C GLY A 29 4.08 -1.83 4.34
N VAL A 30 2.93 -1.71 5.02
CA VAL A 30 1.62 -1.58 4.38
C VAL A 30 1.28 -0.10 4.27
N VAL A 31 0.96 0.35 3.06
CA VAL A 31 0.52 1.72 2.78
C VAL A 31 -1.01 1.71 2.72
N THR A 32 -1.69 2.51 3.52
CA THR A 32 -3.15 2.58 3.57
C THR A 32 -3.60 4.01 3.29
N ALA A 33 -4.39 4.18 2.23
CA ALA A 33 -5.00 5.46 1.89
C ALA A 33 -6.43 5.51 2.45
N THR A 34 -6.78 6.63 3.08
CA THR A 34 -8.14 6.92 3.51
C THR A 34 -8.77 7.93 2.53
N MET A 35 -9.94 7.61 2.00
CA MET A 35 -10.67 8.51 1.10
C MET A 35 -11.32 9.66 1.88
N LEU A 36 -11.49 10.81 1.24
CA LEU A 36 -12.23 11.94 1.81
C LEU A 36 -13.70 11.57 2.09
N SER A 37 -14.34 12.32 2.97
CA SER A 37 -15.78 12.18 3.26
C SER A 37 -16.65 13.07 2.36
N THR A 38 -16.04 14.00 1.64
CA THR A 38 -16.69 14.99 0.77
C THR A 38 -15.99 15.05 -0.59
N GLY A 39 -16.73 15.41 -1.65
CA GLY A 39 -16.17 15.49 -3.01
C GLY A 39 -15.77 14.15 -3.62
N VAL A 40 -16.24 13.03 -3.04
CA VAL A 40 -16.07 11.67 -3.54
C VAL A 40 -17.43 10.97 -3.65
N ASN A 41 -17.50 9.89 -4.41
CA ASN A 41 -18.69 9.06 -4.51
C ASN A 41 -19.12 8.55 -3.12
N ASN A 42 -20.42 8.52 -2.85
CA ASN A 42 -21.02 8.02 -1.61
C ASN A 42 -20.51 6.63 -1.21
N GLU A 43 -20.30 5.77 -2.20
CA GLU A 43 -19.83 4.40 -1.96
C GLU A 43 -18.39 4.31 -1.45
N ILE A 44 -17.59 5.38 -1.53
CA ILE A 44 -16.17 5.37 -1.13
C ILE A 44 -15.82 6.35 -0.02
N LYS A 45 -16.81 7.10 0.49
CA LYS A 45 -16.59 8.08 1.57
C LYS A 45 -15.96 7.46 2.80
N GLY A 46 -14.82 7.99 3.23
CA GLY A 46 -14.10 7.51 4.42
C GLY A 46 -13.55 6.07 4.32
N LYS A 47 -13.73 5.41 3.18
CA LYS A 47 -13.26 4.03 2.99
C LYS A 47 -11.76 4.01 2.73
N LYS A 48 -11.18 2.81 2.90
CA LYS A 48 -9.74 2.59 2.82
C LYS A 48 -9.36 1.59 1.74
N LEU A 49 -8.14 1.75 1.24
CA LEU A 49 -7.46 0.85 0.32
C LEU A 49 -6.02 0.67 0.82
N SER A 50 -5.49 -0.54 0.72
CA SER A 50 -4.10 -0.81 1.09
C SER A 50 -3.27 -1.27 -0.10
N LEU A 51 -2.00 -0.85 -0.12
CA LEU A 51 -0.93 -1.37 -0.93
C LEU A 51 0.09 -2.07 -0.02
N TRP A 52 0.53 -3.25 -0.42
CA TRP A 52 1.55 -4.00 0.33
C TRP A 52 2.43 -4.80 -0.62
N ALA A 53 3.66 -5.06 -0.21
CA ALA A 53 4.60 -5.87 -0.97
C ALA A 53 4.84 -7.25 -0.34
N LYS A 54 5.12 -8.26 -1.15
CA LYS A 54 5.75 -9.51 -0.71
C LYS A 54 7.07 -9.70 -1.44
N ARG A 55 8.09 -10.25 -0.77
CA ARG A 55 9.37 -10.54 -1.42
C ARG A 55 9.23 -11.71 -2.39
N GLN A 56 9.98 -11.65 -3.48
CA GLN A 56 10.07 -12.65 -4.54
C GLN A 56 11.52 -12.67 -5.06
N ALA A 57 12.33 -13.64 -4.63
CA ALA A 57 13.67 -13.95 -5.16
C ALA A 57 14.46 -12.74 -5.70
N GLY A 58 14.88 -11.81 -4.83
CA GLY A 58 15.66 -10.61 -5.21
C GLY A 58 14.82 -9.41 -5.71
N SER A 59 13.49 -9.52 -5.67
CA SER A 59 12.56 -8.44 -6.03
C SER A 59 11.37 -8.39 -5.08
N VAL A 60 10.54 -7.36 -5.22
CA VAL A 60 9.28 -7.21 -4.47
C VAL A 60 8.09 -7.16 -5.40
N LYS A 61 7.06 -7.94 -5.08
CA LYS A 61 5.78 -7.93 -5.78
C LYS A 61 4.76 -7.14 -4.98
N TRP A 62 4.20 -6.10 -5.58
CA TRP A 62 3.19 -5.27 -4.95
C TRP A 62 1.78 -5.80 -5.20
N PHE A 63 0.91 -5.52 -4.23
CA PHE A 63 -0.49 -5.86 -4.26
C PHE A 63 -1.28 -4.63 -3.84
N CYS A 64 -2.46 -4.48 -4.44
CA CYS A 64 -3.40 -3.43 -4.12
C CYS A 64 -4.78 -4.06 -3.90
N GLY A 65 -5.51 -3.60 -2.90
CA GLY A 65 -6.86 -4.07 -2.64
C GLY A 65 -7.38 -3.66 -1.27
N GLN A 66 -8.31 -4.46 -0.76
CA GLN A 66 -8.95 -4.24 0.54
C GLN A 66 -7.92 -3.94 1.65
N PRO A 67 -8.33 -3.18 2.68
CA PRO A 67 -7.48 -2.87 3.82
C PRO A 67 -6.87 -4.11 4.46
N VAL A 68 -5.55 -4.06 4.66
CA VAL A 68 -4.79 -5.13 5.34
C VAL A 68 -3.86 -4.55 6.40
N THR A 69 -3.44 -5.40 7.33
CA THR A 69 -2.45 -5.07 8.37
C THR A 69 -1.34 -6.11 8.37
N ARG A 70 -0.10 -5.65 8.62
CA ARG A 70 1.06 -6.51 8.84
C ARG A 70 1.54 -6.40 10.29
N ALA A 71 1.77 -7.53 10.94
CA ALA A 71 2.41 -7.54 12.26
C ALA A 71 3.89 -7.14 12.14
N ALA A 72 4.45 -6.50 13.17
CA ALA A 72 5.84 -5.99 13.11
C ALA A 72 6.88 -7.09 12.81
N ASN A 73 6.64 -8.31 13.28
CA ASN A 73 7.55 -9.46 13.12
C ASN A 73 7.11 -10.41 12.00
N ALA A 74 6.05 -10.08 11.27
CA ALA A 74 5.62 -10.89 10.14
C ALA A 74 6.57 -10.65 8.96
N LYS A 75 6.98 -11.71 8.27
CA LYS A 75 7.82 -11.63 7.07
C LYS A 75 7.12 -10.81 5.98
N ASP A 76 6.20 -11.45 5.27
CA ASP A 76 5.46 -10.85 4.15
C ASP A 76 3.95 -11.09 4.25
N ASP A 77 3.50 -11.71 5.33
CA ASP A 77 2.10 -12.04 5.51
C ASP A 77 1.31 -10.87 6.04
N VAL A 78 0.15 -10.66 5.42
CA VAL A 78 -0.78 -9.60 5.75
C VAL A 78 -2.13 -10.24 6.06
N ALA A 79 -2.78 -9.74 7.11
CA ALA A 79 -4.13 -10.12 7.47
C ALA A 79 -5.11 -9.04 6.98
N ALA A 80 -6.36 -9.42 6.71
CA ALA A 80 -7.40 -8.42 6.46
C ALA A 80 -7.55 -7.51 7.68
N ALA A 81 -7.61 -6.20 7.46
CA ALA A 81 -7.91 -5.28 8.55
C ALA A 81 -9.35 -5.52 9.04
N THR A 82 -9.56 -5.40 10.34
CA THR A 82 -10.89 -5.44 10.96
C THR A 82 -11.64 -4.14 10.68
N GLY A 83 -12.96 -4.22 10.43
CA GLY A 83 -13.81 -3.05 10.17
C GLY A 83 -14.57 -3.07 8.84
N THR A 84 -15.56 -2.18 8.71
CA THR A 84 -16.46 -2.00 7.55
C THR A 84 -15.99 -0.92 6.57
N ASP A 85 -14.90 -0.22 6.88
CA ASP A 85 -14.33 0.89 6.09
C ASP A 85 -13.55 0.40 4.86
N LYS A 86 -14.08 -0.59 4.16
CA LYS A 86 -13.42 -1.25 3.03
C LYS A 86 -14.08 -0.80 1.75
N ILE A 87 -13.27 -0.31 0.80
CA ILE A 87 -13.72 -0.21 -0.60
C ILE A 87 -13.93 -1.63 -1.08
N ASP A 88 -15.11 -1.91 -1.63
CA ASP A 88 -15.39 -3.21 -2.24
C ASP A 88 -14.66 -3.29 -3.58
N THR A 89 -13.35 -3.51 -3.49
CA THR A 89 -12.54 -3.85 -4.63
C THR A 89 -12.87 -5.30 -4.94
N LYS A 90 -13.65 -5.57 -6.00
CA LYS A 90 -13.85 -6.91 -6.58
C LYS A 90 -12.53 -7.58 -7.05
N LEU A 91 -11.38 -7.09 -6.60
CA LEU A 91 -10.11 -7.19 -7.27
C LEU A 91 -8.96 -7.05 -6.27
N LYS A 92 -8.45 -8.19 -5.81
CA LYS A 92 -7.13 -8.28 -5.20
C LYS A 92 -6.12 -8.52 -6.32
N LYS A 93 -5.84 -7.48 -7.12
CA LYS A 93 -4.96 -7.62 -8.27
C LYS A 93 -3.50 -7.43 -7.83
N PRO A 94 -2.59 -8.36 -8.17
CA PRO A 94 -1.17 -8.07 -8.09
C PRO A 94 -0.86 -6.92 -9.06
N PHE A 95 -0.18 -5.89 -8.57
CA PHE A 95 0.42 -4.89 -9.43
C PHE A 95 1.90 -5.22 -9.50
N TYR A 96 2.35 -5.66 -10.67
CA TYR A 96 3.78 -5.75 -10.92
C TYR A 96 4.25 -4.33 -11.21
N PRO A 97 5.01 -3.66 -10.32
CA PRO A 97 5.80 -2.56 -10.81
C PRO A 97 6.69 -3.11 -11.94
N ILE A 98 7.05 -2.28 -12.92
CA ILE A 98 8.25 -2.52 -13.74
C ILE A 98 9.34 -2.95 -12.76
N SER A 99 9.83 -4.19 -12.87
CA SER A 99 10.62 -4.86 -11.85
C SER A 99 11.73 -3.97 -11.32
N PHE A 100 11.54 -3.35 -10.16
CA PHE A 100 12.63 -2.72 -9.41
C PHE A 100 13.37 -3.86 -8.72
N ARG A 101 14.30 -4.51 -9.43
CA ARG A 101 15.28 -5.40 -8.79
C ARG A 101 16.16 -4.52 -7.92
N THR A 102 16.24 -4.84 -6.64
CA THR A 102 17.00 -4.05 -5.68
C THR A 102 18.40 -4.62 -5.48
N ASP A 103 19.07 -5.08 -6.54
CA ASP A 103 20.46 -5.59 -6.54
C ASP A 103 20.75 -6.45 -7.77
N GLU A 104 21.04 -5.84 -8.92
CA GLU A 104 22.09 -6.41 -9.80
C GLU A 104 22.52 -5.35 -10.82
N ALA A 105 23.80 -4.98 -10.77
CA ALA A 105 24.41 -4.18 -11.81
C ALA A 105 24.51 -5.03 -13.09
N GLY A 106 23.69 -4.69 -14.08
CA GLY A 106 23.83 -5.15 -15.46
C GLY A 106 22.95 -6.32 -15.85
N PHE A 107 21.69 -6.08 -16.19
CA PHE A 107 20.96 -6.86 -17.20
C PHE A 107 19.98 -5.93 -17.93
N PRO A 108 19.81 -6.05 -19.26
CA PRO A 108 19.19 -5.02 -20.08
C PRO A 108 17.67 -5.00 -19.88
N LEU A 109 17.10 -3.82 -20.10
CA LEU A 109 15.66 -3.59 -20.10
C LEU A 109 14.99 -4.55 -21.09
N LEU A 110 14.22 -5.50 -20.57
CA LEU A 110 13.32 -6.28 -21.41
C LEU A 110 12.23 -5.32 -21.90
N ARG A 111 12.39 -4.86 -23.13
CA ARG A 111 11.41 -4.09 -23.88
C ARG A 111 10.35 -5.09 -24.38
N GLU A 112 9.11 -4.83 -23.95
CA GLU A 112 7.80 -5.40 -24.34
C GLU A 112 7.74 -6.81 -24.95
#